data_AF-A0A3P1V567-F1
#
_entry.id   AF-A0A3P1V567-F1
#
_cell.length_a   1.000
_cell.length_b   1.000
_cell.length_c   1.000
_cell.angle_alpha   90.00
_cell.angle_beta   90.00
_cell.angle_gamma   90.00
#
_symmetry.space_group_name_H-M   'P 1'
#
loop_
_entity.id
_entity.type
_entity.pdbx_description
1 polymer ?
#
loop_
_entity_poly.entity_id
_entity_poly.type
_entity_poly.pdbx_seq_one_letter_code
_entity_poly.pdbx_strand_id
1 'polypeptide(L)'
;MRWYRTVTSGRLRLMRSRTFVTIPALLALAAGLTACRNYEPIAIEPIDDPSASASSGASQDSSPAPGGGPSASASPTPGEPSASPSETPRPTRISDLSVGDCTLENSSAAEGESVSEVSVVNCETPHDREVISIGQSSMSAYDETALASEIDTACTAALIEYMGGTVGDFSTSYMYPSPTAWEAGNHSYYCFATTKDGSQSTGSVKNGPTTTGGSGGPAAGPATRRPETT
;
A
#
# COMPACT_ATOMS: atom_id res chain seq x y z
N MET A 1 4.86 -0.01 18.26
CA MET A 1 3.94 1.00 17.70
C MET A 1 2.84 0.24 16.97
N ARG A 2 1.65 0.17 17.56
CA ARG A 2 0.62 -0.83 17.24
C ARG A 2 -0.16 -0.44 15.99
N TRP A 3 -0.20 -1.35 15.04
CA TRP A 3 -1.18 -1.42 13.95
C TRP A 3 -1.96 -2.70 14.17
N TYR A 4 -3.24 -2.61 14.51
CA TYR A 4 -4.04 -3.81 14.61
C TYR A 4 -4.47 -4.22 13.20
N ARG A 5 -3.98 -5.38 12.75
CA ARG A 5 -4.65 -6.15 11.71
C ARG A 5 -6.02 -6.55 12.25
N THR A 6 -7.08 -5.90 11.82
CA THR A 6 -8.41 -6.51 11.87
C THR A 6 -8.44 -7.60 10.80
N VAL A 7 -7.90 -8.77 11.14
CA VAL A 7 -8.27 -9.99 10.43
C VAL A 7 -9.73 -10.24 10.78
N THR A 8 -10.64 -9.77 9.93
CA THR A 8 -12.04 -10.14 9.99
C THR A 8 -12.12 -11.65 9.75
N SER A 9 -12.28 -12.40 10.84
CA SER A 9 -12.74 -13.79 10.89
C SER A 9 -11.87 -14.87 10.22
N GLY A 10 -10.77 -15.23 10.88
CA GLY A 10 -10.09 -16.52 10.69
C GLY A 10 -10.09 -17.34 11.99
N ARG A 11 -10.83 -18.46 12.02
CA ARG A 11 -11.10 -19.31 13.18
C ARG A 11 -9.89 -19.53 14.11
N LEU A 12 -10.13 -19.32 15.41
CA LEU A 12 -9.30 -19.78 16.52
C LEU A 12 -9.00 -21.28 16.32
N ARG A 13 -7.78 -21.63 15.90
CA ARG A 13 -7.33 -23.03 15.99
C ARG A 13 -7.29 -23.35 17.48
N LEU A 14 -8.29 -24.08 17.95
CA LEU A 14 -8.28 -24.70 19.27
C LEU A 14 -7.14 -25.71 19.30
N MET A 15 -5.92 -25.25 19.62
CA MET A 15 -4.81 -26.09 19.99
C MET A 15 -5.24 -26.89 21.21
N ARG A 16 -5.47 -28.18 20.98
CA ARG A 16 -5.82 -29.15 22.00
C ARG A 16 -4.56 -29.43 22.83
N SER A 17 -4.23 -28.50 23.73
CA SER A 17 -3.09 -28.58 24.64
C SER A 17 -3.29 -29.73 25.61
N ARG A 18 -2.66 -30.86 25.31
CA ARG A 18 -2.32 -31.88 26.30
C ARG A 18 -0.98 -31.49 26.92
N THR A 19 -1.02 -30.81 28.06
CA THR A 19 0.17 -30.77 28.93
C THR A 19 -0.24 -30.74 30.40
N PHE A 20 0.24 -31.76 31.10
CA PHE A 20 0.16 -31.96 32.54
C PHE A 20 0.74 -30.75 33.29
N VAL A 21 0.01 -30.25 34.28
CA VAL A 21 0.47 -29.18 35.18
C VAL A 21 0.72 -29.77 36.56
N THR A 22 1.99 -29.99 36.87
CA THR A 22 2.61 -29.90 38.21
C THR A 22 4.03 -29.40 37.95
N ILE A 23 4.53 -28.37 38.63
CA ILE A 23 5.22 -28.42 39.93
C ILE A 23 5.27 -26.99 40.51
N PRO A 24 5.19 -26.83 41.84
CA PRO A 24 5.08 -25.55 42.54
C PRO A 24 6.44 -24.98 43.00
N ALA A 25 6.37 -23.80 43.64
CA ALA A 25 7.33 -23.09 44.51
C ALA A 25 7.86 -21.77 43.92
N LEU A 26 7.35 -20.59 44.33
CA LEU A 26 7.70 -19.79 45.54
C LEU A 26 9.15 -19.31 45.59
N LEU A 27 9.35 -17.99 45.50
CA LEU A 27 10.37 -17.11 46.13
C LEU A 27 10.49 -15.85 45.25
N ALA A 28 10.66 -14.62 45.71
CA ALA A 28 10.44 -13.88 46.95
C ALA A 28 10.64 -12.39 46.59
N LEU A 29 10.10 -11.50 47.42
CA LEU A 29 10.21 -10.04 47.32
C LEU A 29 11.65 -9.53 47.18
N ALA A 30 11.84 -8.51 46.34
CA ALA A 30 12.71 -7.38 46.66
C ALA A 30 12.24 -6.12 45.90
N ALA A 31 11.66 -5.18 46.65
CA ALA A 31 11.44 -3.81 46.21
C ALA A 31 12.78 -3.04 46.33
N GLY A 32 13.19 -2.36 45.28
CA GLY A 32 14.36 -1.49 45.26
C GLY A 32 14.08 -0.21 44.49
N LEU A 33 13.48 0.78 45.17
CA LEU A 33 13.42 2.16 44.71
C LEU A 33 14.78 2.82 45.00
N THR A 34 15.58 3.07 43.95
CA THR A 34 16.72 3.99 44.04
C THR A 34 16.42 5.19 43.14
N ALA A 35 16.08 6.31 43.78
CA ALA A 35 15.92 7.60 43.13
C ALA A 35 17.25 8.40 43.18
N CYS A 36 17.63 8.89 42.01
CA CYS A 36 18.26 10.19 41.71
C CYS A 36 19.58 10.63 42.40
N ARG A 37 20.68 10.62 41.64
CA ARG A 37 21.72 11.68 41.51
C ARG A 37 22.81 11.11 40.56
N ASN A 38 23.12 11.59 39.36
CA ASN A 38 23.56 12.92 38.93
C ASN A 38 23.39 13.00 37.39
N TYR A 39 22.60 13.94 36.88
CA TYR A 39 22.71 14.37 35.48
C TYR A 39 23.29 15.79 35.52
N GLU A 40 24.56 15.90 35.16
CA GLU A 40 25.23 17.18 34.94
C GLU A 40 24.66 17.80 33.67
N PRO A 41 24.21 19.07 33.69
CA PRO A 41 23.81 19.76 32.48
C PRO A 41 25.06 20.16 31.70
N ILE A 42 25.22 19.62 30.50
CA ILE A 42 26.14 20.17 29.50
C ILE A 42 25.57 21.54 29.11
N ALA A 43 26.27 22.60 29.50
CA ALA A 43 26.07 23.94 28.98
C ALA A 43 26.48 23.93 27.49
N ILE A 44 25.50 24.14 26.61
CA ILE A 44 25.79 24.51 25.22
C ILE A 44 26.02 26.02 25.24
N GLU A 45 27.27 26.41 25.04
CA GLU A 45 27.62 27.82 24.82
C GLU A 45 27.07 28.31 23.47
N PRO A 46 26.60 29.56 23.39
CA PRO A 46 26.13 30.15 22.13
C PRO A 46 27.31 30.38 21.19
N ILE A 47 27.20 29.87 19.97
CA ILE A 47 28.15 30.16 18.89
C ILE A 47 27.69 31.46 18.22
N ASP A 48 28.01 32.59 18.84
CA ASP A 48 28.12 33.88 18.16
C ASP A 48 29.56 34.05 17.71
N ASP A 49 29.84 33.83 16.42
CA ASP A 49 30.95 34.51 15.74
C ASP A 49 30.43 35.23 14.49
N PRO A 50 30.32 36.57 14.55
CA PRO A 50 30.13 37.42 13.39
C PRO A 50 31.51 37.77 12.81
N SER A 51 31.82 37.27 11.63
CA SER A 51 32.86 37.88 10.79
C SER A 51 32.42 37.94 9.34
N ALA A 52 31.92 39.14 9.05
CA ALA A 52 31.96 39.82 7.78
C ALA A 52 33.09 39.38 6.84
N SER A 53 32.72 39.10 5.60
CA SER A 53 33.46 39.61 4.45
C SER A 53 32.45 40.00 3.38
N ALA A 54 32.26 41.31 3.30
CA ALA A 54 31.66 41.96 2.16
C ALA A 54 32.52 41.70 0.92
N SER A 55 31.87 41.38 -0.19
CA SER A 55 32.35 41.80 -1.50
C SER A 55 31.15 42.00 -2.40
N SER A 56 30.92 43.28 -2.66
CA SER A 56 30.01 43.84 -3.64
C SER A 56 30.29 43.31 -5.04
N GLY A 57 29.23 43.00 -5.79
CA GLY A 57 29.32 42.62 -7.18
C GLY A 57 27.96 42.71 -7.86
N ALA A 58 27.44 43.92 -7.99
CA ALA A 58 26.31 44.21 -8.85
C ALA A 58 26.75 44.12 -10.31
N SER A 59 26.00 43.40 -11.15
CA SER A 59 25.81 43.75 -12.56
C SER A 59 24.54 43.06 -13.07
N GLN A 60 23.55 43.89 -13.33
CA GLN A 60 22.43 43.59 -14.21
C GLN A 60 22.98 43.62 -15.64
N ASP A 61 22.65 42.65 -16.48
CA ASP A 61 22.59 42.88 -17.91
C ASP A 61 21.41 42.11 -18.50
N SER A 62 20.49 42.89 -19.05
CA SER A 62 19.38 42.42 -19.86
C SER A 62 19.77 42.64 -21.31
N SER A 63 19.66 41.62 -22.17
CA SER A 63 19.01 41.81 -23.46
C SER A 63 18.65 40.48 -24.15
N PRO A 64 17.52 40.47 -24.88
CA PRO A 64 17.06 39.35 -25.69
C PRO A 64 17.63 39.44 -27.11
N ALA A 65 17.76 38.30 -27.78
CA ALA A 65 17.95 38.23 -29.22
C ALA A 65 16.84 37.35 -29.85
N PRO A 66 16.12 37.82 -30.87
CA PRO A 66 15.24 37.00 -31.69
C PRO A 66 15.93 36.60 -33.01
N GLY A 67 15.52 35.45 -33.54
CA GLY A 67 15.91 34.90 -34.84
C GLY A 67 16.06 33.39 -34.73
N GLY A 68 15.16 32.54 -35.23
CA GLY A 68 14.44 32.63 -36.49
C GLY A 68 15.15 31.74 -37.52
N GLY A 69 14.77 30.46 -37.58
CA GLY A 69 15.28 29.50 -38.57
C GLY A 69 14.71 28.09 -38.37
N PRO A 70 14.02 27.48 -39.36
CA PRO A 70 13.20 26.28 -39.15
C PRO A 70 13.86 24.96 -39.59
N SER A 71 13.33 23.89 -39.01
CA SER A 71 13.13 22.56 -39.60
C SER A 71 14.35 21.72 -40.01
N ALA A 72 14.65 20.70 -39.20
CA ALA A 72 14.97 19.37 -39.74
C ALA A 72 14.42 18.30 -38.80
N SER A 73 13.47 17.54 -39.34
CA SER A 73 12.88 16.31 -38.85
C SER A 73 13.91 15.37 -38.21
N ALA A 74 13.80 15.15 -36.91
CA ALA A 74 14.34 13.95 -36.26
C ALA A 74 13.15 13.07 -35.90
N SER A 75 12.96 12.01 -36.68
CA SER A 75 12.03 10.93 -36.39
C SER A 75 12.26 10.41 -34.97
N PRO A 76 11.23 10.19 -34.13
CA PRO A 76 11.42 9.42 -32.93
C PRO A 76 11.67 7.97 -33.36
N THR A 77 12.88 7.47 -33.09
CA THR A 77 13.21 6.04 -33.12
C THR A 77 12.21 5.28 -32.24
N PRO A 78 11.44 4.32 -32.77
CA PRO A 78 10.74 3.34 -31.95
C PRO A 78 11.79 2.37 -31.41
N GLY A 79 12.11 2.50 -30.13
CA GLY A 79 13.16 1.68 -29.53
C GLY A 79 13.45 2.06 -28.09
N GLU A 80 12.42 2.33 -27.30
CA GLU A 80 12.57 2.17 -25.86
C GLU A 80 12.30 0.68 -25.57
N PRO A 81 13.27 -0.07 -25.02
CA PRO A 81 13.01 -1.44 -24.62
C PRO A 81 11.91 -1.41 -23.58
N SER A 82 10.78 -2.01 -23.94
CA SER A 82 9.72 -2.44 -23.03
C SER A 82 10.39 -3.01 -21.79
N ALA A 83 10.28 -2.28 -20.67
CA ALA A 83 10.86 -2.69 -19.40
C ALA A 83 10.39 -4.13 -19.14
N SER A 84 11.34 -5.07 -19.17
CA SER A 84 11.07 -6.45 -18.82
C SER A 84 10.48 -6.44 -17.42
N PRO A 85 9.36 -7.14 -17.17
CA PRO A 85 8.84 -7.26 -15.82
C PRO A 85 9.95 -7.80 -14.92
N SER A 86 10.39 -6.99 -13.97
CA SER A 86 11.39 -7.43 -12.99
C SER A 86 10.69 -8.41 -12.05
N GLU A 87 11.10 -9.68 -12.11
CA GLU A 87 10.61 -10.74 -11.21
C GLU A 87 11.19 -10.61 -9.79
N THR A 88 12.16 -9.71 -9.57
CA THR A 88 12.78 -9.49 -8.26
C THR A 88 11.95 -8.51 -7.43
N PRO A 89 11.62 -8.85 -6.16
CA PRO A 89 10.92 -7.93 -5.27
C PRO A 89 11.72 -6.65 -5.05
N ARG A 90 11.03 -5.51 -5.21
CA ARG A 90 11.59 -4.17 -4.99
C ARG A 90 11.09 -3.61 -3.65
N PRO A 91 11.98 -3.29 -2.69
CA PRO A 91 11.57 -2.57 -1.49
C PRO A 91 11.06 -1.17 -1.89
N THR A 92 9.87 -0.84 -1.42
CA THR A 92 9.16 0.40 -1.76
C THR A 92 8.54 0.97 -0.50
N ARG A 93 8.69 2.27 -0.25
CA ARG A 93 8.00 2.93 0.87
C ARG A 93 6.50 2.90 0.63
N ILE A 94 5.73 2.82 1.71
CA ILE A 94 4.26 2.85 1.61
C ILE A 94 3.79 4.13 0.90
N SER A 95 4.44 5.27 1.16
CA SER A 95 4.14 6.55 0.51
C SER A 95 4.33 6.57 -1.01
N ASP A 96 5.12 5.63 -1.53
CA ASP A 96 5.51 5.57 -2.94
C ASP A 96 4.71 4.49 -3.69
N LEU A 97 3.78 3.81 -3.01
CA LEU A 97 2.88 2.85 -3.63
C LEU A 97 1.89 3.56 -4.56
N SER A 98 1.59 2.89 -5.66
CA SER A 98 0.60 3.30 -6.65
C SER A 98 -0.51 2.27 -6.76
N VAL A 99 -1.71 2.72 -7.15
CA VAL A 99 -2.82 1.80 -7.47
C VAL A 99 -2.39 0.85 -8.59
N GLY A 100 -2.58 -0.44 -8.38
CA GLY A 100 -2.13 -1.53 -9.24
C GLY A 100 -0.80 -2.17 -8.80
N ASP A 101 -0.10 -1.63 -7.80
CA ASP A 101 1.10 -2.28 -7.27
C ASP A 101 0.76 -3.58 -6.53
N CYS A 102 1.42 -4.66 -6.94
CA CYS A 102 1.32 -5.97 -6.29
C CYS A 102 2.46 -6.14 -5.29
N THR A 103 2.12 -6.56 -4.07
CA THR A 103 3.05 -6.57 -2.94
C THR A 103 3.10 -7.92 -2.25
N LEU A 104 4.29 -8.28 -1.78
CA LEU A 104 4.49 -9.36 -0.84
C LEU A 104 4.25 -8.85 0.58
N GLU A 105 3.69 -9.71 1.44
CA GLU A 105 3.64 -9.43 2.86
C GLU A 105 5.07 -9.39 3.42
N ASN A 106 5.47 -8.22 3.92
CA ASN A 106 6.77 -8.06 4.55
C ASN A 106 6.72 -8.75 5.93
N SER A 107 7.11 -10.03 5.96
CA SER A 107 7.11 -10.88 7.17
C SER A 107 8.11 -10.46 8.25
N SER A 108 8.94 -9.45 7.98
CA SER A 108 9.89 -8.89 8.94
C SER A 108 9.30 -7.86 9.91
N ALA A 109 8.06 -7.40 9.70
CA ALA A 109 7.38 -6.60 10.72
C ALA A 109 6.80 -7.56 11.78
N ALA A 110 7.45 -7.64 12.94
CA ALA A 110 6.88 -8.32 14.09
C ALA A 110 5.55 -7.64 14.48
N GLU A 111 4.65 -8.42 15.08
CA GLU A 111 3.34 -7.95 15.53
C GLU A 111 3.51 -6.69 16.43
N GLY A 112 3.18 -5.51 15.89
CA GLY A 112 3.34 -4.22 16.60
C GLY A 112 4.52 -3.34 16.16
N GLU A 113 5.13 -3.61 15.00
CA GLU A 113 6.09 -2.73 14.33
C GLU A 113 5.44 -1.91 13.21
N SER A 114 5.90 -0.68 13.02
CA SER A 114 5.49 0.18 11.92
C SER A 114 6.11 -0.30 10.61
N VAL A 115 5.30 -0.92 9.76
CA VAL A 115 5.70 -1.20 8.37
C VAL A 115 5.94 0.15 7.69
N SER A 116 7.17 0.40 7.23
CA SER A 116 7.52 1.61 6.48
C SER A 116 7.74 1.32 5.00
N GLU A 117 8.03 0.06 4.69
CA GLU A 117 8.33 -0.43 3.35
C GLU A 117 7.65 -1.79 3.12
N VAL A 118 7.27 -2.04 1.88
CA VAL A 118 6.75 -3.31 1.39
C VAL A 118 7.55 -3.73 0.15
N SER A 119 7.50 -5.00 -0.19
CA SER A 119 8.17 -5.51 -1.39
C SER A 119 7.18 -5.54 -2.54
N VAL A 120 7.38 -4.68 -3.54
CA VAL A 120 6.58 -4.66 -4.78
C VAL A 120 7.14 -5.69 -5.77
N VAL A 121 6.26 -6.43 -6.43
CA VAL A 121 6.58 -7.45 -7.45
C VAL A 121 5.70 -7.25 -8.67
N ASN A 122 6.07 -7.83 -9.82
CA ASN A 122 5.16 -7.92 -10.96
C ASN A 122 3.90 -8.72 -10.55
N CYS A 123 2.71 -8.23 -10.86
CA CYS A 123 1.46 -8.92 -10.56
C CYS A 123 1.36 -10.31 -11.21
N GLU A 124 2.07 -10.58 -12.31
CA GLU A 124 2.14 -11.93 -12.90
C GLU A 124 2.96 -12.93 -12.07
N THR A 125 3.63 -12.46 -11.01
CA THR A 125 4.25 -13.31 -9.99
C THR A 125 3.30 -13.49 -8.80
N PRO A 126 3.35 -14.64 -8.09
CA PRO A 126 2.57 -14.83 -6.87
C PRO A 126 2.82 -13.70 -5.86
N HIS A 127 1.74 -13.04 -5.43
CA HIS A 127 1.79 -11.93 -4.48
C HIS A 127 0.63 -11.99 -3.49
N ASP A 128 0.80 -11.32 -2.35
CA ASP A 128 -0.15 -11.40 -1.24
C ASP A 128 -1.28 -10.37 -1.37
N ARG A 129 -0.97 -9.21 -1.96
CA ARG A 129 -1.88 -8.07 -2.00
C ARG A 129 -1.70 -7.21 -3.24
N GLU A 130 -2.76 -6.55 -3.69
CA GLU A 130 -2.71 -5.51 -4.73
C GLU A 130 -3.31 -4.21 -4.21
N VAL A 131 -2.65 -3.07 -4.45
CA VAL A 131 -3.17 -1.74 -4.11
C VAL A 131 -4.35 -1.40 -5.02
N ILE A 132 -5.55 -1.25 -4.45
CA ILE A 132 -6.78 -0.97 -5.21
C ILE A 132 -7.23 0.49 -5.12
N SER A 133 -6.84 1.20 -4.06
CA SER A 133 -7.16 2.62 -3.88
C SER A 133 -6.23 3.25 -2.84
N ILE A 134 -6.01 4.56 -2.98
CA ILE A 134 -5.28 5.40 -2.04
C ILE A 134 -6.15 6.62 -1.78
N GLY A 135 -6.37 6.93 -0.50
CA GLY A 135 -7.25 8.03 -0.10
C GLY A 135 -6.70 8.80 1.09
N GLN A 136 -7.48 9.78 1.54
CA GLN A 136 -7.19 10.57 2.75
C GLN A 136 -8.42 10.54 3.65
N SER A 137 -8.21 10.29 4.95
CA SER A 137 -9.29 10.38 5.93
C SER A 137 -9.81 11.80 6.04
N SER A 138 -11.13 11.92 6.18
CA SER A 138 -11.83 13.18 6.39
C SER A 138 -11.95 13.57 7.87
N MET A 139 -11.51 12.70 8.77
CA MET A 139 -11.60 12.93 10.21
C MET A 139 -10.70 14.10 10.65
N SER A 140 -11.18 14.85 11.64
CA SER A 140 -10.44 15.99 12.20
C SER A 140 -9.50 15.61 13.34
N ALA A 141 -9.64 14.41 13.91
CA ALA A 141 -8.86 13.92 15.03
C ALA A 141 -8.62 12.42 14.90
N TYR A 142 -7.51 11.94 15.45
CA TYR A 142 -7.20 10.52 15.45
C TYR A 142 -8.07 9.78 16.48
N ASP A 143 -9.06 9.02 16.00
CA ASP A 143 -9.72 7.96 16.74
C ASP A 143 -9.55 6.67 15.94
N GLU A 144 -8.79 5.72 16.48
CA GLU A 144 -8.40 4.51 15.74
C GLU A 144 -9.62 3.69 15.29
N THR A 145 -10.67 3.62 16.11
CA THR A 145 -11.83 2.79 15.81
C THR A 145 -12.68 3.43 14.72
N ALA A 146 -12.94 4.73 14.83
CA ALA A 146 -13.68 5.48 13.82
C ALA A 146 -12.89 5.56 12.50
N LEU A 147 -11.57 5.74 12.56
CA LEU A 147 -10.70 5.76 11.39
C LEU A 147 -10.71 4.41 10.66
N ALA A 148 -10.54 3.31 11.40
CA ALA A 148 -10.63 1.97 10.83
C ALA A 148 -12.00 1.72 10.18
N SER A 149 -13.09 2.19 10.78
CA SER A 149 -14.45 2.06 10.23
C SER A 149 -14.69 2.89 8.97
N GLU A 150 -14.16 4.12 8.92
CA GLU A 150 -14.21 4.98 7.72
C GLU A 150 -13.48 4.29 6.55
N ILE A 151 -12.27 3.81 6.82
CA ILE A 151 -11.39 3.21 5.83
C ILE A 151 -11.92 1.86 5.35
N ASP A 152 -12.43 1.01 6.24
CA ASP A 152 -13.05 -0.27 5.86
C ASP A 152 -14.20 -0.07 4.88
N THR A 153 -15.05 0.93 5.14
CA THR A 153 -16.16 1.30 4.25
C THR A 153 -15.64 1.76 2.88
N ALA A 154 -14.65 2.66 2.87
CA ALA A 154 -14.07 3.18 1.64
C ALA A 154 -13.36 2.09 0.82
N CYS A 155 -12.58 1.22 1.47
CA CYS A 155 -11.84 0.15 0.81
C CYS A 155 -12.77 -0.92 0.25
N THR A 156 -13.82 -1.31 0.98
CA THR A 156 -14.80 -2.28 0.50
C THR A 156 -15.49 -1.78 -0.78
N ALA A 157 -15.88 -0.50 -0.82
CA ALA A 157 -16.44 0.10 -2.01
C ALA A 157 -15.42 0.12 -3.17
N ALA A 158 -14.17 0.51 -2.89
CA ALA A 158 -13.10 0.52 -3.89
C ALA A 158 -12.81 -0.87 -4.48
N LEU A 159 -12.91 -1.95 -3.69
CA LEU A 159 -12.69 -3.31 -4.20
C LEU A 159 -13.76 -3.70 -5.24
N ILE A 160 -15.02 -3.42 -4.94
CA ILE A 160 -16.15 -3.68 -5.85
C ILE A 160 -15.95 -2.92 -7.16
N GLU A 161 -15.57 -1.64 -7.08
CA GLU A 161 -15.32 -0.81 -8.26
C GLU A 161 -14.13 -1.31 -9.07
N TYR A 162 -12.99 -1.58 -8.41
CA TYR A 162 -11.76 -2.01 -9.05
C TYR A 162 -11.89 -3.36 -9.77
N MET A 163 -12.67 -4.28 -9.20
CA MET A 163 -12.97 -5.58 -9.81
C MET A 163 -14.09 -5.52 -10.87
N GLY A 164 -14.81 -4.39 -10.99
CA GLY A 164 -15.92 -4.25 -11.92
C GLY A 164 -17.19 -4.99 -11.49
N GLY A 165 -17.40 -5.21 -10.19
CA GLY A 165 -18.60 -5.83 -9.63
C GLY A 165 -18.31 -6.86 -8.54
N THR A 166 -18.56 -8.14 -8.82
CA THR A 166 -18.49 -9.21 -7.81
C THR A 166 -17.07 -9.47 -7.33
N VAL A 167 -16.87 -9.46 -6.01
CA VAL A 167 -15.54 -9.58 -5.38
C VAL A 167 -15.03 -11.02 -5.20
N GLY A 168 -15.84 -12.04 -5.50
CA GLY A 168 -15.42 -13.45 -5.53
C GLY A 168 -14.71 -13.91 -4.26
N ASP A 169 -13.49 -14.41 -4.42
CA ASP A 169 -12.62 -14.90 -3.33
C ASP A 169 -11.75 -13.80 -2.70
N PHE A 170 -11.98 -12.52 -3.02
CA PHE A 170 -11.18 -11.41 -2.53
C PHE A 170 -11.85 -10.65 -1.38
N SER A 171 -11.03 -10.09 -0.49
CA SER A 171 -11.42 -9.19 0.59
C SER A 171 -10.49 -7.99 0.60
N THR A 172 -10.77 -7.01 1.45
CA THR A 172 -9.89 -5.86 1.67
C THR A 172 -9.02 -6.03 2.90
N SER A 173 -7.83 -5.46 2.83
CA SER A 173 -7.04 -5.03 3.99
C SER A 173 -6.61 -3.59 3.76
N TYR A 174 -6.20 -2.89 4.81
CA TYR A 174 -5.84 -1.48 4.70
C TYR A 174 -4.68 -1.09 5.60
N MET A 175 -3.94 -0.08 5.16
CA MET A 175 -2.93 0.63 5.94
C MET A 175 -3.39 2.08 6.07
N TYR A 176 -3.30 2.63 7.27
CA TYR A 176 -3.65 4.02 7.58
C TYR A 176 -2.41 4.72 8.15
N PRO A 177 -2.44 5.90 8.80
CA PRO A 177 -1.31 6.50 9.51
C PRO A 177 -1.33 6.12 11.01
N SER A 178 -0.17 6.11 11.67
CA SER A 178 -0.08 5.93 13.12
C SER A 178 -0.49 7.24 13.82
N PRO A 179 -0.76 7.26 15.13
CA PRO A 179 -1.04 8.52 15.83
C PRO A 179 0.06 9.56 15.61
N THR A 180 1.34 9.17 15.67
CA THR A 180 2.46 10.09 15.44
C THR A 180 2.52 10.60 14.00
N ALA A 181 2.22 9.75 13.01
CA ALA A 181 2.18 10.18 11.61
C ALA A 181 0.97 11.08 11.33
N TRP A 182 -0.17 10.83 11.98
CA TRP A 182 -1.36 11.67 11.93
C TRP A 182 -1.09 13.07 12.48
N GLU A 183 -0.48 13.18 13.66
CA GLU A 183 -0.07 14.47 14.23
C GLU A 183 0.96 15.21 13.35
N ALA A 184 1.75 14.47 12.57
CA ALA A 184 2.65 15.04 11.56
C ALA A 184 1.95 15.43 10.24
N GLY A 185 0.62 15.29 10.16
CA GLY A 185 -0.22 15.70 9.03
C GLY A 185 -0.46 14.62 7.97
N ASN A 186 0.00 13.38 8.18
CA ASN A 186 -0.31 12.30 7.26
C ASN A 186 -1.68 11.69 7.60
N HIS A 187 -2.68 11.97 6.76
CA HIS A 187 -4.02 11.37 6.86
C HIS A 187 -4.28 10.34 5.76
N SER A 188 -3.24 9.89 5.05
CA SER A 188 -3.38 8.98 3.91
C SER A 188 -3.68 7.55 4.36
N TYR A 189 -4.50 6.85 3.58
CA TYR A 189 -4.73 5.42 3.72
C TYR A 189 -4.62 4.69 2.38
N TYR A 190 -4.30 3.41 2.45
CA TYR A 190 -4.06 2.52 1.32
C TYR A 190 -4.98 1.32 1.47
N CYS A 191 -5.78 1.06 0.44
CA CYS A 191 -6.66 -0.09 0.36
C CYS A 191 -5.99 -1.17 -0.49
N PHE A 192 -6.03 -2.41 -0.03
CA PHE A 192 -5.46 -3.56 -0.71
C PHE A 192 -6.52 -4.63 -0.93
N ALA A 193 -6.54 -5.24 -2.11
CA ALA A 193 -7.20 -6.51 -2.33
C ALA A 193 -6.32 -7.66 -1.85
N THR A 194 -6.91 -8.63 -1.17
CA THR A 194 -6.26 -9.86 -0.72
C THR A 194 -7.18 -11.04 -0.99
N THR A 195 -6.65 -12.26 -1.13
CA THR A 195 -7.50 -13.45 -1.09
C THR A 195 -8.09 -13.64 0.31
N LYS A 196 -9.31 -14.20 0.40
CA LYS A 196 -9.99 -14.46 1.68
C LYS A 196 -9.33 -15.57 2.48
N ASP A 197 -8.69 -16.52 1.81
CA ASP A 197 -8.00 -17.65 2.44
C ASP A 197 -6.53 -17.37 2.78
N GLY A 198 -6.03 -16.19 2.40
CA GLY A 198 -4.65 -15.75 2.63
C GLY A 198 -3.63 -16.40 1.70
N SER A 199 -4.08 -17.08 0.64
CA SER A 199 -3.21 -17.59 -0.42
C SER A 199 -2.71 -16.46 -1.31
N GLN A 200 -1.57 -16.66 -1.96
CA GLN A 200 -1.08 -15.71 -2.95
C GLN A 200 -1.90 -15.78 -4.23
N SER A 201 -2.22 -14.62 -4.81
CA SER A 201 -2.83 -14.50 -6.13
C SER A 201 -1.77 -14.35 -7.22
N THR A 202 -2.14 -14.64 -8.46
CA THR A 202 -1.33 -14.37 -9.65
C THR A 202 -2.19 -13.65 -10.68
N GLY A 203 -1.64 -12.57 -11.24
CA GLY A 203 -2.37 -11.58 -12.03
C GLY A 203 -2.99 -10.48 -11.16
N SER A 204 -3.29 -9.35 -11.79
CA SER A 204 -4.04 -8.26 -11.14
C SER A 204 -5.52 -8.65 -10.97
N VAL A 205 -6.15 -8.20 -9.89
CA VAL A 205 -7.57 -8.37 -9.59
C VAL A 205 -8.46 -7.39 -10.37
N LYS A 206 -7.86 -6.42 -11.07
CA LYS A 206 -8.58 -5.39 -11.81
C LYS A 206 -9.48 -6.00 -12.89
N ASN A 207 -10.72 -5.55 -12.97
CA ASN A 207 -11.72 -6.08 -13.90
C ASN A 207 -11.77 -7.62 -13.85
N GLY A 208 -12.07 -8.17 -12.67
CA GLY A 208 -12.13 -9.61 -12.39
C GLY A 208 -12.94 -10.38 -13.44
N PRO A 209 -12.83 -11.74 -13.45
CA PRO A 209 -13.14 -12.58 -14.61
C PRO A 209 -14.40 -12.10 -15.31
N THR A 210 -14.17 -11.44 -16.45
CA THR A 210 -15.25 -10.78 -17.18
C THR A 210 -16.34 -11.81 -17.37
N THR A 211 -17.53 -11.54 -16.82
CA THR A 211 -18.72 -12.20 -17.33
C THR A 211 -18.94 -11.61 -18.71
N THR A 212 -18.14 -12.08 -19.67
CA THR A 212 -18.35 -11.85 -21.08
C THR A 212 -19.73 -12.43 -21.34
N GLY A 213 -20.71 -11.53 -21.38
CA GLY A 213 -22.09 -11.86 -21.67
C GLY A 213 -22.12 -12.63 -22.98
N GLY A 214 -22.27 -13.94 -22.87
CA GLY A 214 -22.56 -14.82 -23.98
C GLY A 214 -23.91 -14.44 -24.56
N SER A 215 -23.92 -13.45 -25.46
CA SER A 215 -24.92 -13.38 -26.53
C SER A 215 -24.43 -14.24 -27.68
N GLY A 216 -24.26 -15.54 -27.41
CA GLY A 216 -24.28 -16.56 -28.44
C GLY A 216 -25.70 -16.66 -28.96
N GLY A 217 -26.07 -15.75 -29.86
CA GLY A 217 -27.25 -15.94 -30.71
C GLY A 217 -27.07 -17.24 -31.50
N PRO A 218 -28.12 -18.07 -31.65
CA PRO A 218 -27.97 -19.37 -32.29
C PRO A 218 -27.49 -19.19 -33.73
N ALA A 219 -26.51 -20.01 -34.11
CA ALA A 219 -26.11 -20.19 -35.48
C ALA A 219 -27.37 -20.50 -36.32
N ALA A 220 -27.72 -19.58 -37.22
CA ALA A 220 -28.70 -19.83 -38.26
C ALA A 220 -28.14 -20.94 -39.16
N GLY A 221 -28.57 -22.18 -38.90
CA GLY A 221 -28.35 -23.30 -39.82
C GLY A 221 -29.04 -23.01 -41.16
N PRO A 222 -28.51 -23.51 -42.28
CA PRO A 222 -29.08 -23.26 -43.59
C PRO A 222 -30.49 -23.84 -43.69
N ALA A 223 -31.43 -23.00 -44.10
CA ALA A 223 -32.82 -23.34 -44.35
C ALA A 223 -32.91 -24.47 -45.39
N THR A 224 -33.27 -25.67 -44.96
CA THR A 224 -33.73 -26.74 -45.85
C THR A 224 -35.22 -26.53 -46.10
N ARG A 225 -35.56 -26.23 -47.36
CA ARG A 225 -36.95 -26.16 -47.86
C ARG A 225 -37.67 -27.47 -47.55
N ARG A 226 -38.81 -27.40 -46.86
CA ARG A 226 -39.86 -28.42 -46.96
C ARG A 226 -40.58 -28.27 -48.30
N PRO A 227 -40.77 -29.34 -49.08
CA PRO A 227 -41.80 -29.35 -50.11
C PRO A 227 -43.18 -29.51 -49.47
N GLU A 228 -44.13 -28.72 -49.95
CA GLU A 228 -45.56 -28.87 -49.70
C GLU A 228 -46.06 -30.15 -50.37
N THR A 229 -46.90 -30.91 -49.66
CA THR A 229 -47.76 -31.93 -50.26
C THR A 229 -49.09 -31.96 -49.52
N THR A 230 -50.12 -31.55 -50.28
CA THR A 230 -51.54 -31.94 -50.32
C THR A 230 -52.32 -32.12 -49.03
#